data_AF-A0A2N5U4F2-F1
#
_entry.id   AF-A0A2N5U4F2-F1
#
_cell.length_a   1.000
_cell.length_b   1.000
_cell.length_c   1.000
_cell.angle_alpha   90.00
_cell.angle_beta   90.00
_cell.angle_gamma   90.00
#
_symmetry.space_group_name_H-M   'P 1'
#
loop_
_entity.id
_entity.type
_entity.pdbx_description
1 polymer ?
#
loop_
_entity_poly.entity_id
_entity_poly.type
_entity_poly.pdbx_seq_one_letter_code
_entity_poly.pdbx_strand_id
1 'polypeptide(L)'
;MFSAKHVIVALTLAFLAINAVECGSQCHNWLANGGKSSAPKQVIAKMIPAHQEKHLQRRITPTKPAKTIAGGDHSTCGAGYNPKYKPGACLWNGISQASGVTLKSGAYPGWLNGNYKETKNCGRQIYINAPNQKTYWTTVLDGCKFGDYLPEADGCSMIWLTEKTFRDLGGNPDDGYMKINNWDFDPKTGSD
;
A
#
# COMPACT_ATOMS: atom_id res chain seq x y z
N MET A 1 -14.00 -23.71 68.83
CA MET A 1 -12.96 -22.65 68.85
C MET A 1 -12.03 -22.88 67.67
N PHE A 2 -12.00 -21.91 66.73
CA PHE A 2 -11.01 -21.64 65.65
C PHE A 2 -10.73 -22.78 64.63
N SER A 3 -11.19 -22.70 63.37
CA SER A 3 -10.79 -21.81 62.25
C SER A 3 -9.45 -22.19 61.60
N ALA A 4 -9.51 -22.81 60.42
CA ALA A 4 -8.45 -22.81 59.40
C ALA A 4 -9.06 -23.09 58.00
N LYS A 5 -9.39 -22.03 57.26
CA LYS A 5 -8.71 -21.58 56.02
C LYS A 5 -8.76 -22.61 54.89
N HIS A 6 -9.78 -22.59 54.03
CA HIS A 6 -9.80 -21.81 52.76
C HIS A 6 -8.43 -21.75 52.07
N VAL A 7 -8.17 -22.70 51.17
CA VAL A 7 -7.15 -22.56 50.13
C VAL A 7 -7.84 -22.79 48.80
N ILE A 8 -8.49 -21.73 48.29
CA ILE A 8 -8.88 -21.65 46.90
C ILE A 8 -7.62 -21.22 46.16
N VAL A 9 -7.03 -22.16 45.41
CA VAL A 9 -5.91 -21.87 44.50
C VAL A 9 -6.49 -21.04 43.35
N ALA A 10 -6.43 -19.72 43.47
CA ALA A 10 -6.74 -18.81 42.39
C ALA A 10 -5.56 -18.85 41.39
N LEU A 11 -5.70 -19.65 40.34
CA LEU A 11 -4.88 -19.50 39.13
C LEU A 11 -5.27 -18.17 38.47
N THR A 12 -4.60 -17.09 38.86
CA THR A 12 -4.57 -15.87 38.06
C THR A 12 -3.78 -16.16 36.79
N LEU A 13 -4.48 -16.61 35.74
CA LEU A 13 -4.03 -16.46 34.37
C LEU A 13 -3.92 -14.95 34.11
N ALA A 14 -2.73 -14.40 34.31
CA ALA A 14 -2.36 -13.13 33.75
C ALA A 14 -2.34 -13.30 32.22
N PHE A 15 -3.47 -13.01 31.59
CA PHE A 15 -3.49 -12.72 30.16
C PHE A 15 -2.66 -11.45 29.99
N LEU A 16 -1.36 -11.63 29.72
CA LEU A 16 -0.59 -10.65 28.98
C LEU A 16 -1.32 -10.52 27.64
N ALA A 17 -2.23 -9.55 27.56
CA ALA A 17 -2.60 -8.97 26.29
C ALA A 17 -1.32 -8.34 25.75
N ILE A 18 -0.53 -9.15 25.05
CA ILE A 18 0.44 -8.65 24.12
C ILE A 18 -0.42 -7.89 23.13
N ASN A 19 -0.47 -6.57 23.28
CA ASN A 19 -0.85 -5.72 22.17
C ASN A 19 0.15 -6.10 21.09
N ALA A 20 -0.22 -7.04 20.22
CA ALA A 20 0.47 -7.24 18.97
C ALA A 20 0.34 -5.88 18.30
N VAL A 21 1.40 -5.06 18.41
CA VAL A 21 1.61 -3.97 17.49
C VAL A 21 1.71 -4.70 16.17
N GLU A 22 0.59 -4.81 15.45
CA GLU A 22 0.60 -5.33 14.10
C GLU A 22 1.59 -4.47 13.35
N CYS A 23 2.74 -5.05 13.08
CA CYS A 23 3.81 -4.35 12.42
C CYS A 23 3.43 -4.27 10.94
N GLY A 24 2.71 -3.20 10.61
CA GLY A 24 2.28 -2.93 9.25
C GLY A 24 3.46 -2.67 8.32
N SER A 25 3.19 -2.72 7.03
CA SER A 25 4.18 -2.40 6.01
C SER A 25 4.74 -0.98 6.18
N GLN A 26 5.94 -0.74 5.67
CA GLN A 26 6.55 0.58 5.58
C GLN A 26 5.58 1.58 4.95
N CYS A 27 4.92 1.18 3.87
CA CYS A 27 3.97 2.04 3.19
C CYS A 27 2.64 2.22 3.93
N HIS A 28 2.16 1.22 4.69
CA HIS A 28 1.05 1.42 5.61
C HIS A 28 1.40 2.45 6.69
N ASN A 29 2.59 2.34 7.27
CA ASN A 29 3.09 3.32 8.23
C ASN A 29 3.22 4.72 7.61
N TRP A 30 3.79 4.83 6.41
CA TRP A 30 3.88 6.10 5.67
C TRP A 30 2.51 6.72 5.43
N LEU A 31 1.53 5.92 4.98
CA LEU A 31 0.16 6.38 4.73
C LEU A 31 -0.53 6.81 6.02
N ALA A 32 -0.40 6.04 7.10
CA ALA A 32 -0.94 6.37 8.42
C ALA A 32 -0.37 7.68 8.99
N ASN A 33 0.85 8.07 8.58
CA ASN A 33 1.49 9.34 8.94
C ASN A 33 1.20 10.47 7.93
N GLY A 34 0.16 10.31 7.09
CA GLY A 34 -0.36 11.35 6.20
C GLY A 34 0.25 11.36 4.81
N GLY A 35 0.99 10.32 4.40
CA GLY A 35 1.44 10.13 3.02
C GLY A 35 2.29 11.29 2.49
N LYS A 36 3.04 11.98 3.36
CA LYS A 36 3.77 13.20 2.99
C LYS A 36 4.97 12.84 2.11
N SER A 37 5.15 13.62 1.04
CA SER A 37 6.38 13.62 0.24
C SER A 37 7.43 14.47 0.94
N SER A 38 8.70 14.11 0.83
CA SER A 38 9.85 14.90 1.32
C SER A 38 10.06 16.21 0.55
N ALA A 39 9.33 16.44 -0.56
CA ALA A 39 9.34 17.70 -1.26
C ALA A 39 8.45 18.76 -0.55
N PRO A 40 8.92 20.01 -0.39
CA PRO A 40 8.13 21.07 0.26
C PRO A 40 6.87 21.37 -0.56
N LYS A 41 5.69 21.07 -0.01
CA LYS A 41 4.41 21.47 -0.60
C LYS A 41 4.11 22.91 -0.19
N GLN A 42 3.79 23.76 -1.17
CA GLN A 42 3.14 25.05 -0.91
C GLN A 42 1.80 24.78 -0.23
N VAL A 43 1.61 25.35 0.96
CA VAL A 43 0.35 25.21 1.72
C VAL A 43 -0.64 26.24 1.18
N ILE A 44 -1.56 25.80 0.34
CA ILE A 44 -2.76 26.58 0.03
C ILE A 44 -3.77 26.25 1.14
N ALA A 45 -3.94 27.18 2.08
CA ALA A 45 -4.98 27.07 3.10
C ALA A 45 -6.36 27.20 2.43
N LYS A 46 -7.08 26.09 2.28
CA LYS A 46 -8.46 26.08 1.85
C LYS A 46 -9.31 25.60 3.02
N MET A 47 -10.28 26.41 3.47
CA MET A 47 -11.21 25.97 4.51
C MET A 47 -12.10 24.86 3.93
N ILE A 48 -11.89 23.63 4.38
CA ILE A 48 -12.72 22.47 4.04
C ILE A 48 -13.32 21.95 5.35
N PRO A 49 -14.62 21.57 5.40
CA PRO A 49 -15.20 20.95 6.58
C PRO A 49 -14.42 19.71 7.04
N ALA A 50 -14.20 19.56 8.35
CA ALA A 50 -13.37 18.48 8.93
C ALA A 50 -13.78 17.06 8.51
N HIS A 51 -15.06 16.83 8.22
CA HIS A 51 -15.54 15.53 7.71
C HIS A 51 -15.06 15.26 6.27
N GLN A 52 -15.00 16.28 5.41
CA GLN A 52 -14.44 16.19 4.07
C GLN A 52 -12.92 16.07 4.09
N GLU A 53 -12.22 16.68 5.07
CA GLU A 53 -10.78 16.48 5.27
C GLU A 53 -10.43 15.01 5.54
N LYS A 54 -11.17 14.31 6.40
CA LYS A 54 -10.93 12.88 6.67
C LYS A 54 -11.02 12.01 5.41
N HIS A 55 -11.94 12.33 4.50
CA HIS A 55 -12.08 11.63 3.21
C HIS A 55 -11.01 12.05 2.17
N LEU A 56 -10.48 13.27 2.26
CA LEU A 56 -9.39 13.74 1.41
C LEU A 56 -8.03 13.21 1.87
N GLN A 57 -7.84 12.96 3.17
CA GLN A 57 -6.60 12.43 3.75
C GLN A 57 -6.33 10.94 3.46
N ARG A 58 -7.27 10.20 2.85
CA ARG A 58 -7.11 8.75 2.59
C ARG A 58 -6.58 8.37 1.21
N ARG A 59 -6.44 9.31 0.26
CA ARG A 59 -6.07 8.98 -1.13
C ARG A 59 -4.56 9.06 -1.38
N ILE A 60 -4.00 8.05 -2.04
CA ILE A 60 -2.58 8.04 -2.42
C ILE A 60 -2.44 8.79 -3.75
N THR A 61 -1.79 9.96 -3.72
CA THR A 61 -1.44 10.71 -4.93
C THR A 61 0.00 10.38 -5.34
N PRO A 62 0.22 9.74 -6.50
CA PRO A 62 1.56 9.41 -6.95
C PRO A 62 2.44 10.65 -7.17
N THR A 63 3.69 10.58 -6.76
CA THR A 63 4.70 11.60 -7.07
C THR A 63 5.32 11.42 -8.45
N LYS A 64 5.15 10.23 -9.06
CA LYS A 64 5.62 9.88 -10.41
C LYS A 64 4.49 9.29 -11.26
N PRO A 65 4.56 9.40 -12.61
CA PRO A 65 3.60 8.76 -13.50
C PRO A 65 3.55 7.23 -13.33
N ALA A 66 2.37 6.66 -13.56
CA ALA A 66 2.20 5.22 -13.69
C ALA A 66 2.83 4.73 -14.99
N LYS A 67 3.36 3.51 -15.00
CA LYS A 67 3.98 2.85 -16.16
C LYS A 67 3.36 1.48 -16.40
N THR A 68 3.60 0.92 -17.58
CA THR A 68 3.22 -0.47 -17.88
C THR A 68 4.23 -1.47 -17.30
N ILE A 69 3.77 -2.67 -16.96
CA ILE A 69 4.60 -3.79 -16.51
C ILE A 69 4.61 -4.91 -17.56
N ALA A 70 5.74 -5.60 -17.66
CA ALA A 70 5.95 -6.68 -18.63
C ALA A 70 5.36 -8.04 -18.20
N GLY A 71 4.99 -8.21 -16.93
CA GLY A 71 4.56 -9.50 -16.37
C GLY A 71 5.71 -10.51 -16.29
N GLY A 72 5.37 -11.80 -16.28
CA GLY A 72 6.32 -12.92 -16.19
C GLY A 72 5.63 -14.20 -15.75
N ASP A 73 6.40 -15.30 -15.67
CA ASP A 73 5.90 -16.63 -15.28
C ASP A 73 5.63 -16.76 -13.78
N HIS A 74 6.17 -15.84 -12.99
CA HIS A 74 5.97 -15.74 -11.55
C HIS A 74 5.68 -14.30 -11.15
N SER A 75 4.90 -14.17 -10.07
CA SER A 75 4.65 -12.89 -9.41
C SER A 75 4.87 -13.06 -7.91
N THR A 76 5.01 -11.95 -7.20
CA THR A 76 5.00 -11.93 -5.73
C THR A 76 3.72 -12.55 -5.16
N CYS A 77 2.62 -12.51 -5.91
CA CYS A 77 1.33 -13.09 -5.54
C CYS A 77 1.12 -14.54 -6.01
N GLY A 78 2.17 -15.20 -6.51
CA GLY A 78 2.15 -16.60 -6.91
C GLY A 78 2.39 -16.78 -8.40
N ALA A 79 1.36 -17.25 -9.11
CA ALA A 79 1.48 -17.52 -10.54
C ALA A 79 1.72 -16.23 -11.35
N GLY A 80 2.40 -16.39 -12.48
CA GLY A 80 2.57 -15.36 -13.48
C GLY A 80 1.28 -14.86 -14.10
N TYR A 81 1.40 -13.80 -14.89
CA TYR A 81 0.28 -13.22 -15.63
C TYR A 81 0.75 -12.56 -16.93
N ASN A 82 -0.13 -12.57 -17.93
CA ASN A 82 0.06 -11.81 -19.14
C ASN A 82 -0.54 -10.40 -18.97
N PRO A 83 0.28 -9.32 -18.97
CA PRO A 83 -0.19 -7.97 -18.71
C PRO A 83 -1.08 -7.41 -19.82
N LYS A 84 -1.09 -8.02 -21.02
CA LYS A 84 -1.96 -7.61 -22.13
C LYS A 84 -3.43 -8.00 -21.91
N TYR A 85 -3.67 -9.04 -21.10
CA TYR A 85 -5.01 -9.63 -20.94
C TYR A 85 -5.53 -9.58 -19.50
N LYS A 86 -4.65 -9.57 -18.49
CA LYS A 86 -5.07 -9.52 -17.09
C LYS A 86 -5.05 -8.07 -16.58
N PRO A 87 -6.20 -7.50 -16.16
CA PRO A 87 -6.20 -6.20 -15.50
C PRO A 87 -5.56 -6.34 -14.11
N GLY A 88 -4.74 -5.37 -13.74
CA GLY A 88 -4.13 -5.32 -12.43
C GLY A 88 -3.08 -4.25 -12.30
N ALA A 89 -2.51 -4.20 -11.10
CA ALA A 89 -1.39 -3.36 -10.77
C ALA A 89 -0.33 -4.12 -9.99
N CYS A 90 0.89 -3.61 -10.02
CA CYS A 90 1.91 -3.97 -9.05
C CYS A 90 2.21 -2.78 -8.13
N LEU A 91 2.47 -3.10 -6.87
CA LEU A 91 2.80 -2.12 -5.84
C LEU A 91 4.26 -2.23 -5.46
N TRP A 92 4.81 -1.17 -4.87
CA TRP A 92 6.23 -1.15 -4.53
C TRP A 92 6.61 -2.23 -3.51
N ASN A 93 7.75 -2.89 -3.75
CA ASN A 93 8.28 -3.93 -2.87
C ASN A 93 9.32 -3.40 -1.86
N GLY A 94 9.80 -2.16 -2.00
CA GLY A 94 10.76 -1.56 -1.07
C GLY A 94 12.19 -2.15 -1.11
N ILE A 95 12.50 -3.09 -2.01
CA ILE A 95 13.80 -3.80 -2.03
C ILE A 95 14.98 -2.92 -2.46
N SER A 96 14.72 -1.74 -3.02
CA SER A 96 15.74 -0.81 -3.49
C SER A 96 15.44 0.60 -3.02
N GLN A 97 15.20 0.74 -1.71
CA GLN A 97 15.00 2.03 -1.08
C GLN A 97 16.31 2.82 -0.96
N ALA A 98 16.20 4.15 -0.91
CA ALA A 98 17.34 5.04 -0.67
C ALA A 98 18.03 4.73 0.67
N SER A 99 19.35 4.94 0.74
CA SER A 99 20.09 4.82 1.99
C SER A 99 19.59 5.84 3.02
N GLY A 100 19.64 5.48 4.30
CA GLY A 100 19.13 6.32 5.40
C GLY A 100 17.62 6.19 5.67
N VAL A 101 16.88 5.40 4.89
CA VAL A 101 15.51 5.02 5.24
C VAL A 101 15.54 3.91 6.31
N THR A 102 15.23 4.28 7.55
CA THR A 102 15.12 3.32 8.66
C THR A 102 13.69 2.82 8.78
N LEU A 103 13.49 1.51 8.62
CA LEU A 103 12.21 0.87 8.89
C LEU A 103 11.91 0.96 10.39
N LYS A 104 10.67 1.27 10.75
CA LYS A 104 10.21 1.14 12.14
C LYS A 104 10.39 -0.31 12.59
N SER A 105 10.65 -0.50 13.88
CA SER A 105 10.81 -1.85 14.45
C SER A 105 9.61 -2.72 14.08
N GLY A 106 9.90 -3.90 13.53
CA GLY A 106 8.92 -4.88 13.05
C GLY A 106 8.28 -4.59 11.70
N ALA A 107 8.39 -3.37 11.14
CA ALA A 107 7.82 -3.06 9.83
C ALA A 107 8.59 -3.75 8.69
N TYR A 108 7.87 -4.13 7.63
CA TYR A 108 8.46 -4.72 6.41
C TYR A 108 8.47 -3.72 5.25
N PRO A 109 9.40 -3.82 4.29
CA PRO A 109 9.54 -2.85 3.21
C PRO A 109 8.38 -2.90 2.19
N GLY A 110 8.00 -1.72 1.67
CA GLY A 110 7.01 -1.58 0.60
C GLY A 110 5.54 -1.80 0.99
N TRP A 111 4.71 -2.06 -0.01
CA TRP A 111 3.32 -2.53 0.12
C TRP A 111 3.22 -4.04 0.02
N LEU A 112 4.06 -4.65 -0.81
CA LEU A 112 4.02 -6.08 -1.12
C LEU A 112 5.43 -6.59 -1.37
N ASN A 113 5.93 -7.51 -0.55
CA ASN A 113 7.30 -8.00 -0.68
C ASN A 113 7.39 -9.51 -0.45
N GLY A 114 7.68 -10.25 -1.52
CA GLY A 114 7.81 -11.71 -1.49
C GLY A 114 8.98 -12.22 -0.65
N ASN A 115 10.08 -11.47 -0.57
CA ASN A 115 11.24 -11.87 0.24
C ASN A 115 10.94 -11.83 1.74
N TYR A 116 10.00 -10.98 2.15
CA TYR A 116 9.52 -10.89 3.52
C TYR A 116 8.27 -11.75 3.76
N LYS A 117 7.80 -12.49 2.75
CA LYS A 117 6.54 -13.28 2.74
C LYS A 117 5.29 -12.44 3.02
N GLU A 118 5.36 -11.15 2.72
CA GLU A 118 4.29 -10.20 2.99
C GLU A 118 3.42 -10.03 1.75
N THR A 119 2.48 -10.96 1.61
CA THR A 119 1.57 -11.09 0.46
C THR A 119 0.13 -10.72 0.82
N LYS A 120 -0.12 -10.14 2.00
CA LYS A 120 -1.48 -9.76 2.46
C LYS A 120 -2.24 -8.86 1.47
N ASN A 121 -1.51 -8.07 0.68
CA ASN A 121 -2.11 -7.19 -0.33
C ASN A 121 -2.43 -7.88 -1.66
N CYS A 122 -2.01 -9.13 -1.87
CA CYS A 122 -2.30 -9.86 -3.10
C CYS A 122 -3.80 -10.02 -3.32
N GLY A 123 -4.26 -9.74 -4.54
CA GLY A 123 -5.65 -9.84 -4.93
C GLY A 123 -6.57 -8.77 -4.32
N ARG A 124 -6.09 -7.94 -3.39
CA ARG A 124 -6.90 -6.84 -2.84
C ARG A 124 -7.30 -5.89 -3.96
N GLN A 125 -8.55 -5.44 -3.88
CA GLN A 125 -9.08 -4.49 -4.85
C GLN A 125 -8.54 -3.08 -4.56
N ILE A 126 -8.21 -2.37 -5.62
CA ILE A 126 -7.81 -0.97 -5.60
C ILE A 126 -8.66 -0.20 -6.60
N TYR A 127 -8.83 1.09 -6.35
CA TYR A 127 -9.36 2.00 -7.34
C TYR A 127 -8.28 2.96 -7.84
N ILE A 128 -8.38 3.35 -9.11
CA ILE A 128 -7.47 4.27 -9.77
C ILE A 128 -8.29 5.35 -10.46
N ASN A 129 -7.95 6.61 -10.19
CA ASN A 129 -8.56 7.76 -10.83
C ASN A 129 -7.57 8.39 -11.81
N ALA A 130 -7.81 8.23 -13.12
CA ALA A 130 -7.03 8.90 -14.16
C ALA A 130 -7.63 10.27 -14.54
N PRO A 131 -6.84 11.20 -15.11
CA PRO A 131 -7.36 12.43 -15.69
C PRO A 131 -8.42 12.12 -16.75
N ASN A 132 -9.57 12.79 -16.66
CA ASN A 132 -10.67 12.71 -17.63
C ASN A 132 -11.36 11.34 -17.76
N GLN A 133 -11.09 10.39 -16.85
CA GLN A 133 -11.77 9.11 -16.79
C GLN A 133 -12.49 8.94 -15.46
N LYS A 134 -13.57 8.14 -15.47
CA LYS A 134 -14.20 7.66 -14.23
C LYS A 134 -13.22 6.72 -13.49
N THR A 135 -13.51 6.48 -12.22
CA THR A 135 -12.77 5.53 -11.38
C THR A 135 -12.74 4.14 -12.02
N TYR A 136 -11.54 3.57 -12.18
CA TYR A 136 -11.34 2.19 -12.62
C TYR A 136 -10.95 1.31 -11.43
N TRP A 137 -11.52 0.12 -11.35
CA TRP A 137 -11.27 -0.83 -10.27
C TRP A 137 -10.46 -2.02 -10.78
N THR A 138 -9.43 -2.39 -10.04
CA THR A 138 -8.56 -3.52 -10.40
C THR A 138 -7.98 -4.16 -9.14
N THR A 139 -7.09 -5.13 -9.29
CA THR A 139 -6.47 -5.85 -8.16
C THR A 139 -4.96 -5.74 -8.16
N VAL A 140 -4.36 -5.94 -6.98
CA VAL A 140 -2.92 -6.08 -6.83
C VAL A 140 -2.51 -7.48 -7.30
N LEU A 141 -1.62 -7.53 -8.28
CA LEU A 141 -1.10 -8.77 -8.87
C LEU A 141 0.35 -9.06 -8.51
N ASP A 142 1.12 -8.05 -8.11
CA ASP A 142 2.57 -8.21 -7.97
C ASP A 142 3.24 -7.13 -7.11
N GLY A 143 4.50 -7.39 -6.77
CA GLY A 143 5.42 -6.51 -6.08
C GLY A 143 6.53 -6.06 -7.03
N CYS A 144 6.66 -4.76 -7.24
CA CYS A 144 7.60 -4.16 -8.18
C CYS A 144 8.65 -3.32 -7.46
N LYS A 145 9.88 -3.32 -7.99
CA LYS A 145 10.98 -2.50 -7.46
C LYS A 145 10.85 -1.01 -7.78
N PHE A 146 10.23 -0.65 -8.90
CA PHE A 146 10.08 0.70 -9.46
C PHE A 146 11.36 1.46 -9.82
N GLY A 147 12.48 1.20 -9.16
CA GLY A 147 13.77 1.80 -9.47
C GLY A 147 14.81 1.46 -8.40
N ASP A 148 16.04 1.90 -8.64
CA ASP A 148 17.12 1.85 -7.66
C ASP A 148 17.07 3.05 -6.71
N TYR A 149 17.38 2.82 -5.44
CA TYR A 149 17.51 3.85 -4.40
C TYR A 149 16.32 4.82 -4.32
N LEU A 150 15.10 4.29 -4.33
CA LEU A 150 13.87 5.07 -4.36
C LEU A 150 13.51 5.64 -2.97
N PRO A 151 13.18 6.93 -2.83
CA PRO A 151 12.65 7.48 -1.58
C PRO A 151 11.33 6.81 -1.18
N GLU A 152 11.07 6.69 0.12
CA GLU A 152 9.85 6.05 0.65
C GLU A 152 8.56 6.63 0.05
N ALA A 153 8.44 7.97 -0.02
CA ALA A 153 7.25 8.61 -0.56
C ALA A 153 7.04 8.33 -2.06
N ASP A 154 8.12 8.21 -2.83
CA ASP A 154 8.03 7.88 -4.25
C ASP A 154 7.59 6.43 -4.40
N GLY A 155 8.24 5.50 -3.69
CA GLY A 155 7.89 4.10 -3.73
C GLY A 155 6.47 3.82 -3.25
N CYS A 156 6.07 4.34 -2.09
CA CYS A 156 4.77 4.09 -1.50
C CYS A 156 3.62 4.80 -2.24
N SER A 157 3.89 5.87 -2.99
CA SER A 157 2.85 6.54 -3.78
C SER A 157 2.73 6.05 -5.21
N MET A 158 3.79 5.44 -5.76
CA MET A 158 3.80 4.93 -7.12
C MET A 158 2.99 3.65 -7.29
N ILE A 159 2.53 3.45 -8.52
CA ILE A 159 1.83 2.25 -8.97
C ILE A 159 2.21 2.00 -10.43
N TRP A 160 2.53 0.76 -10.78
CA TRP A 160 2.61 0.35 -12.19
C TRP A 160 1.48 -0.59 -12.53
N LEU A 161 1.08 -0.58 -13.79
CA LEU A 161 -0.16 -1.15 -14.27
C LEU A 161 0.12 -2.23 -15.30
N THR A 162 -0.73 -3.23 -15.40
CA THR A 162 -0.73 -4.08 -16.59
C THR A 162 -1.07 -3.25 -17.81
N GLU A 163 -0.59 -3.65 -18.99
CA GLU A 163 -0.91 -2.97 -20.25
C GLU A 163 -2.43 -2.85 -20.44
N LYS A 164 -3.19 -3.89 -20.07
CA LYS A 164 -4.65 -3.86 -20.08
C LYS A 164 -5.21 -2.73 -19.19
N THR A 165 -4.81 -2.65 -17.93
CA THR A 165 -5.30 -1.61 -17.02
C THR A 165 -4.87 -0.21 -17.46
N PHE A 166 -3.65 -0.09 -17.99
CA PHE A 166 -3.15 1.16 -18.55
C PHE A 166 -4.01 1.65 -19.73
N ARG A 167 -4.35 0.76 -20.67
CA ARG A 167 -5.26 1.06 -21.79
C ARG A 167 -6.69 1.35 -21.34
N ASP A 168 -7.22 0.57 -20.39
CA ASP A 168 -8.57 0.76 -19.86
C ASP A 168 -8.72 2.11 -19.13
N LEU A 169 -7.63 2.66 -18.58
CA LEU A 169 -7.54 4.01 -18.01
C LEU A 169 -7.34 5.12 -19.06
N GLY A 170 -7.32 4.78 -20.35
CA GLY A 170 -7.10 5.71 -21.46
C GLY A 170 -5.64 6.06 -21.72
N GLY A 171 -4.68 5.34 -21.13
CA GLY A 171 -3.27 5.49 -21.45
C GLY A 171 -2.92 4.91 -22.82
N ASN A 172 -2.02 5.56 -23.55
CA ASN A 172 -1.42 5.03 -24.76
C ASN A 172 -0.09 4.31 -24.44
N PRO A 173 0.03 2.98 -24.61
CA PRO A 173 1.26 2.27 -24.25
C PRO A 173 2.51 2.71 -25.00
N ASP A 174 2.36 3.35 -26.17
CA ASP A 174 3.48 3.92 -26.92
C ASP A 174 4.15 5.09 -26.17
N ASP A 175 3.40 5.78 -25.29
CA ASP A 175 3.95 6.84 -24.43
C ASP A 175 4.75 6.25 -23.26
N GLY A 176 4.48 4.99 -22.89
CA GLY A 176 5.14 4.26 -21.80
C GLY A 176 4.83 4.73 -20.38
N TYR A 177 4.09 5.83 -20.21
CA TYR A 177 3.66 6.34 -18.91
C TYR A 177 2.36 7.14 -19.00
N MET A 178 1.63 7.24 -17.88
CA MET A 178 0.47 8.11 -17.76
C MET A 178 0.39 8.75 -16.38
N LYS A 179 -0.12 9.99 -16.33
CA LYS A 179 -0.46 10.61 -15.05
C LYS A 179 -1.77 10.01 -14.54
N ILE A 180 -1.83 9.70 -13.25
CA ILE A 180 -3.08 9.40 -12.53
C ILE A 180 -3.25 10.41 -11.40
N ASN A 181 -4.49 10.73 -11.06
CA ASN A 181 -4.81 11.70 -10.00
C ASN A 181 -4.58 11.13 -8.61
N ASN A 182 -5.00 9.87 -8.41
CA ASN A 182 -4.79 9.12 -7.17
C ASN A 182 -5.21 7.65 -7.35
N TRP A 183 -4.79 6.82 -6.40
CA TRP A 183 -5.27 5.46 -6.18
C TRP A 183 -5.38 5.18 -4.69
N ASP A 184 -6.08 4.11 -4.31
CA ASP A 184 -6.12 3.60 -2.94
C ASP A 184 -6.71 2.18 -2.95
N PHE A 185 -6.60 1.46 -1.83
CA PHE A 185 -7.33 0.21 -1.62
C PHE A 185 -8.83 0.46 -1.50
N ASP A 186 -9.64 -0.49 -1.97
CA ASP A 186 -11.08 -0.46 -1.72
C ASP A 186 -11.34 -0.50 -0.21
N PRO A 187 -12.01 0.51 0.38
CA PRO A 187 -12.41 0.47 1.78
C PRO A 187 -13.30 -0.73 2.14
N LYS A 188 -14.03 -1.34 1.19
CA LYS A 188 -14.86 -2.54 1.45
C LYS A 188 -14.07 -3.83 1.53
N THR A 189 -12.87 -3.88 0.95
CA THR A 189 -11.93 -5.01 1.06
C THR A 189 -10.66 -4.57 1.80
N GLY A 190 -10.76 -3.51 2.60
CA GLY A 190 -9.60 -2.81 3.12
C GLY A 190 -9.80 -2.23 4.50
N SER A 191 -9.80 -3.14 5.46
CA SER A 191 -9.39 -2.91 6.84
C SER A 191 -8.57 -4.13 7.24
N ASP A 192 -7.32 -3.89 7.62
CA ASP A 192 -6.78 -4.62 8.77
C ASP A 192 -7.44 -3.98 10.00
#